data_AF-A0A929KA28-F1
#
_entry.id   AF-A0A929KA28-F1
#
_cell.length_a   1.000
_cell.length_b   1.000
_cell.length_c   1.000
_cell.angle_alpha   90.00
_cell.angle_beta   90.00
_cell.angle_gamma   90.00
#
_symmetry.space_group_name_H-M   'P 1'
#
loop_
_entity.id
_entity.type
_entity.pdbx_description
1 polymer ?
#
loop_
_entity_poly.entity_id
_entity_poly.type
_entity_poly.pdbx_seq_one_letter_code
_entity_poly.pdbx_strand_id
1 'polypeptide(L)'
;LTGLEVSNASLYDGATAMVEAAKMASRLTGRNEIIISKSIHPEYRQVFNTYFRYGNWKVIEVGISNGKTNLKELEQNISEQTAAIIIQSPNFFGIIEDLNQMARMAHKHASLYLSLVVEALSLALIKPTDFDADIVAGEAQ
;
A
#
# COMPACT_ATOMS: atom_id res chain seq x y z
N LEU A 1 -0.06 6.23 -17.04
CA LEU A 1 -0.94 5.23 -16.39
C LEU A 1 -1.23 5.61 -14.95
N THR A 2 -0.20 5.80 -14.12
CA THR A 2 -0.39 6.14 -12.70
C THR A 2 -0.81 7.60 -12.44
N GLY A 3 -0.40 8.53 -13.32
CA GLY A 3 -0.71 9.96 -13.18
C GLY A 3 0.20 10.71 -12.20
N LEU A 4 1.17 10.03 -11.58
CA LEU A 4 2.18 10.63 -10.71
C LEU A 4 3.29 11.32 -11.51
N GLU A 5 3.96 12.29 -10.88
CA GLU A 5 4.94 13.18 -11.51
C GLU A 5 6.26 12.47 -11.90
N VAL A 6 6.64 11.42 -11.18
CA VAL A 6 7.94 10.74 -11.35
C VAL A 6 7.76 9.22 -11.29
N SER A 7 8.51 8.50 -12.12
CA SER A 7 8.68 7.05 -12.07
C SER A 7 10.16 6.69 -12.15
N ASN A 8 10.54 5.55 -11.56
CA ASN A 8 11.87 4.98 -11.80
C ASN A 8 11.91 4.21 -13.15
N ALA A 9 13.10 3.70 -13.51
CA ALA A 9 13.31 3.01 -14.77
C ALA A 9 12.80 1.54 -14.78
N SER A 10 12.66 0.92 -13.60
CA SER A 10 11.99 -0.36 -13.34
C SER A 10 12.34 -0.85 -11.93
N LEU A 11 11.65 -1.89 -11.47
CA LEU A 11 12.06 -2.76 -10.36
C LEU A 11 11.97 -4.22 -10.81
N TYR A 12 12.42 -5.15 -9.96
CA TYR A 12 12.54 -6.57 -10.32
C TYR A 12 11.16 -7.24 -10.47
N ASP A 13 10.29 -7.08 -9.47
CA ASP A 13 8.91 -7.58 -9.46
C ASP A 13 8.03 -6.65 -8.59
N GLY A 14 6.70 -6.84 -8.62
CA GLY A 14 5.80 -5.99 -7.84
C GLY A 14 5.94 -6.20 -6.32
N ALA A 15 6.38 -7.38 -5.86
CA ALA A 15 6.55 -7.69 -4.44
C ALA A 15 7.72 -6.91 -3.82
N THR A 16 8.85 -6.86 -4.51
CA THR A 16 10.00 -6.04 -4.15
C THR A 16 9.73 -4.55 -4.36
N ALA A 17 8.89 -4.18 -5.34
CA ALA A 17 8.40 -2.81 -5.49
C ALA A 17 7.63 -2.32 -4.26
N MET A 18 6.73 -3.15 -3.71
CA MET A 18 6.02 -2.86 -2.46
C MET A 18 7.00 -2.60 -1.31
N VAL A 19 8.07 -3.40 -1.19
CA VAL A 19 9.08 -3.26 -0.14
C VAL A 19 9.83 -1.93 -0.25
N GLU A 20 10.33 -1.58 -1.43
CA GLU A 20 11.10 -0.35 -1.60
C GLU A 20 10.22 0.90 -1.45
N ALA A 21 8.98 0.83 -1.89
CA ALA A 21 8.01 1.90 -1.69
C ALA A 21 7.68 2.11 -0.20
N ALA A 22 7.55 1.04 0.60
CA ALA A 22 7.39 1.15 2.05
C ALA A 22 8.63 1.74 2.75
N LYS A 23 9.84 1.32 2.36
CA LYS A 23 11.08 1.91 2.88
C LYS A 23 11.22 3.39 2.50
N MET A 24 10.80 3.77 1.29
CA MET A 24 10.75 5.17 0.85
C MET A 24 9.82 5.97 1.74
N ALA A 25 8.60 5.47 2.00
CA ALA A 25 7.63 6.15 2.84
C ALA A 25 8.15 6.37 4.26
N SER A 26 8.82 5.37 4.82
CA SER A 26 9.50 5.47 6.12
C SER A 26 10.59 6.55 6.13
N ARG A 27 11.44 6.61 5.09
CA ARG A 27 12.50 7.64 4.99
C ARG A 27 11.93 9.05 4.87
N LEU A 28 10.84 9.22 4.11
CA LEU A 28 10.18 10.51 3.92
C LEU A 28 9.52 11.03 5.20
N THR A 29 8.92 10.13 5.98
CA THR A 29 8.19 10.48 7.21
C THR A 29 9.05 10.44 8.48
N GLY A 30 10.20 9.77 8.45
CA GLY A 30 11.01 9.47 9.63
C GLY A 30 10.38 8.43 10.57
N ARG A 31 9.35 7.73 10.12
CA ARG A 31 8.54 6.79 10.90
C ARG A 31 8.76 5.36 10.41
N ASN A 32 8.59 4.36 11.29
CA ASN A 32 8.87 2.95 10.96
C ASN A 32 7.67 2.00 11.12
N GLU A 33 6.49 2.54 11.43
CA GLU A 33 5.26 1.74 11.48
C GLU A 33 4.60 1.71 10.08
N ILE A 34 4.36 0.51 9.56
CA ILE A 34 3.74 0.31 8.25
C ILE A 34 2.49 -0.56 8.44
N ILE A 35 1.36 -0.12 7.90
CA ILE A 35 0.13 -0.88 7.91
C ILE A 35 -0.11 -1.47 6.52
N ILE A 36 -0.35 -2.77 6.44
CA ILE A 36 -0.65 -3.47 5.19
C ILE A 36 -1.98 -4.22 5.31
N SER A 37 -2.76 -4.25 4.23
CA SER A 37 -3.98 -5.06 4.20
C SER A 37 -3.70 -6.54 3.97
N LYS A 38 -4.40 -7.42 4.68
CA LYS A 38 -4.39 -8.87 4.39
C LYS A 38 -5.01 -9.21 3.03
N SER A 39 -5.73 -8.28 2.39
CA SER A 39 -6.25 -8.46 1.03
C SER A 39 -5.19 -8.34 -0.07
N ILE A 40 -3.94 -7.96 0.28
CA ILE A 40 -2.78 -8.03 -0.62
C ILE A 40 -2.43 -9.49 -0.92
N HIS A 41 -1.94 -9.75 -2.15
CA HIS A 41 -1.47 -11.06 -2.59
C HIS A 41 -0.61 -11.75 -1.52
N PRO A 42 -0.92 -13.01 -1.12
CA PRO A 42 -0.23 -13.67 -0.01
C PRO A 42 1.29 -13.75 -0.19
N GLU A 43 1.77 -14.00 -1.40
CA GLU A 43 3.22 -14.07 -1.69
C GLU A 43 3.90 -12.70 -1.55
N TYR A 44 3.24 -11.61 -1.94
CA TYR A 44 3.75 -10.25 -1.75
C TYR A 44 3.89 -9.96 -0.26
N ARG A 45 2.89 -10.35 0.56
CA ARG A 45 2.97 -10.22 2.02
C ARG A 45 4.08 -11.08 2.61
N GLN A 46 4.31 -12.30 2.12
CA GLN A 46 5.42 -13.14 2.57
C GLN A 46 6.79 -12.52 2.27
N VAL A 47 6.99 -12.01 1.05
CA VAL A 47 8.19 -11.26 0.66
C VAL A 47 8.35 -10.04 1.56
N PHE A 48 7.30 -9.23 1.71
CA PHE A 48 7.28 -8.04 2.55
C PHE A 48 7.70 -8.37 3.99
N ASN A 49 7.02 -9.31 4.64
CA ASN A 49 7.34 -9.72 6.00
C ASN A 49 8.75 -10.29 6.15
N THR A 50 9.32 -10.88 5.10
CA THR A 50 10.71 -11.35 5.10
C THR A 50 11.69 -10.18 5.15
N TYR A 51 11.47 -9.14 4.35
CA TYR A 51 12.32 -7.93 4.35
C TYR A 51 12.20 -7.11 5.64
N PHE A 52 11.00 -7.07 6.23
CA PHE A 52 10.73 -6.30 7.46
C PHE A 52 10.89 -7.12 8.75
N ARG A 53 11.31 -8.40 8.66
CA ARG A 53 11.56 -9.27 9.82
C ARG A 53 12.65 -8.74 10.75
N TYR A 54 13.66 -8.10 10.16
CA TYR A 54 14.83 -7.61 10.87
C TYR A 54 14.93 -6.09 10.74
N GLY A 55 15.40 -5.44 11.79
CA GLY A 55 15.49 -3.99 11.88
C GLY A 55 14.42 -3.39 12.79
N ASN A 56 14.41 -2.07 12.86
CA ASN A 56 13.50 -1.32 13.73
C ASN A 56 12.18 -1.02 13.02
N TRP A 57 11.42 -2.05 12.66
CA TRP A 57 10.16 -1.94 11.93
C TRP A 57 8.97 -2.41 12.77
N LYS A 58 7.82 -1.78 12.58
CA LYS A 58 6.54 -2.26 13.13
C LYS A 58 5.57 -2.46 11.98
N VAL A 59 5.37 -3.70 11.57
CA VAL A 59 4.39 -4.04 10.52
C VAL A 59 3.10 -4.49 11.17
N ILE A 60 1.99 -3.87 10.77
CA ILE A 60 0.64 -4.21 11.23
C ILE A 60 -0.16 -4.73 10.04
N GLU A 61 -0.65 -5.96 10.13
CA GLU A 61 -1.53 -6.54 9.12
C GLU A 61 -2.99 -6.41 9.53
N VAL A 62 -3.75 -5.55 8.84
CA VAL A 62 -5.19 -5.38 9.10
C VAL A 62 -6.00 -6.47 8.40
N GLY A 63 -7.04 -6.94 9.07
CA GLY A 63 -7.95 -7.98 8.61
C GLY A 63 -8.76 -7.63 7.36
N ILE A 64 -9.56 -8.60 6.95
CA ILE A 64 -10.48 -8.53 5.81
C ILE A 64 -11.91 -8.55 6.34
N SER A 65 -12.79 -7.71 5.78
CA SER A 65 -14.23 -7.75 5.99
C SER A 65 -14.92 -7.74 4.64
N ASN A 66 -15.80 -8.72 4.37
CA ASN A 66 -16.50 -8.88 3.08
C ASN A 66 -15.57 -8.85 1.85
N GLY A 67 -14.38 -9.47 1.97
CA GLY A 67 -13.39 -9.53 0.90
C GLY A 67 -12.60 -8.24 0.67
N LYS A 68 -12.87 -7.16 1.41
CA LYS A 68 -12.13 -5.89 1.41
C LYS A 68 -11.32 -5.70 2.68
N THR A 69 -10.43 -4.72 2.69
CA THR A 69 -9.72 -4.28 3.90
C THR A 69 -10.71 -3.91 5.01
N ASN A 70 -10.47 -4.38 6.23
CA ASN A 70 -11.29 -4.03 7.38
C ASN A 70 -11.01 -2.59 7.84
N LEU A 71 -11.84 -1.65 7.37
CA LEU A 71 -11.71 -0.22 7.66
C LEU A 71 -11.75 0.12 9.15
N LYS A 72 -12.54 -0.61 9.95
CA LYS A 72 -12.62 -0.38 11.40
C LYS A 72 -11.31 -0.73 12.10
N GLU A 73 -10.73 -1.85 11.72
CA GLU A 73 -9.43 -2.30 12.25
C GLU A 73 -8.30 -1.38 11.76
N LEU A 74 -8.38 -0.90 10.51
CA LEU A 74 -7.45 0.11 10.01
C LEU A 74 -7.51 1.40 10.85
N GLU A 75 -8.71 1.91 11.13
CA GLU A 75 -8.89 3.12 11.93
C GLU A 75 -8.37 2.98 13.37
N GLN A 76 -8.45 1.77 13.94
CA GLN A 76 -7.95 1.48 15.29
C GLN A 76 -6.43 1.37 15.36
N ASN A 77 -5.77 1.01 14.26
CA ASN A 77 -4.33 0.76 14.23
C ASN A 77 -3.52 1.95 13.71
N ILE A 78 -4.12 2.82 12.89
CA ILE A 78 -3.43 3.99 12.35
C ILE A 78 -3.16 5.03 13.44
N SER A 79 -1.98 5.62 13.39
CA SER A 79 -1.54 6.62 14.38
C SER A 79 -0.57 7.63 13.77
N GLU A 80 -0.18 8.63 14.55
CA GLU A 80 0.88 9.58 14.19
C GLU A 80 2.27 8.93 14.05
N GLN A 81 2.42 7.65 14.41
CA GLN A 81 3.64 6.90 14.18
C GLN A 81 3.61 6.11 12.87
N THR A 82 2.46 6.03 12.21
CA THR A 82 2.31 5.33 10.94
C THR A 82 3.02 6.14 9.83
N ALA A 83 3.92 5.46 9.12
CA ALA A 83 4.62 6.00 7.96
C ALA A 83 3.76 5.86 6.70
N ALA A 84 3.16 4.67 6.51
CA ALA A 84 2.32 4.40 5.35
C ALA A 84 1.27 3.33 5.59
N ILE A 85 0.19 3.43 4.79
CA ILE A 85 -0.81 2.38 4.59
C ILE A 85 -0.63 1.83 3.18
N ILE A 86 -0.56 0.51 3.03
CA ILE A 86 -0.41 -0.16 1.75
C ILE A 86 -1.67 -0.97 1.43
N ILE A 87 -2.30 -0.66 0.30
CA ILE A 87 -3.53 -1.32 -0.15
C ILE A 87 -3.37 -1.75 -1.60
N GLN A 88 -3.69 -3.00 -1.90
CA GLN A 88 -3.76 -3.50 -3.28
C GLN A 88 -5.15 -3.28 -3.86
N SER A 89 -5.24 -2.77 -5.10
CA SER A 89 -6.53 -2.73 -5.80
C SER A 89 -6.42 -2.85 -7.33
N PRO A 90 -7.20 -3.73 -7.99
CA PRO A 90 -8.04 -4.77 -7.40
C PRO A 90 -7.25 -5.68 -6.44
N ASN A 91 -7.86 -6.03 -5.31
CA ASN A 91 -7.19 -6.82 -4.28
C ASN A 91 -7.05 -8.29 -4.71
N PHE A 92 -6.47 -9.15 -3.87
CA PHE A 92 -6.26 -10.55 -4.18
C PHE A 92 -7.55 -11.32 -4.57
N PHE A 93 -8.71 -10.84 -4.13
CA PHE A 93 -10.01 -11.43 -4.46
C PHE A 93 -10.66 -10.81 -5.70
N GLY A 94 -9.97 -9.90 -6.39
CA GLY A 94 -10.48 -9.15 -7.54
C GLY A 94 -11.42 -7.99 -7.18
N ILE A 95 -11.47 -7.59 -5.90
CA ILE A 95 -12.39 -6.56 -5.43
C ILE A 95 -11.71 -5.19 -5.45
N ILE A 96 -12.44 -4.18 -5.94
CA ILE A 96 -12.02 -2.77 -5.86
C ILE A 96 -12.23 -2.29 -4.43
N GLU A 97 -11.17 -1.80 -3.80
CA GLU A 97 -11.16 -1.31 -2.42
C GLU A 97 -11.78 0.10 -2.35
N ASP A 98 -12.07 0.60 -1.15
CA ASP A 98 -12.61 1.95 -0.95
C ASP A 98 -11.47 3.00 -0.97
N LEU A 99 -10.81 3.16 -2.13
CA LEU A 99 -9.51 3.85 -2.31
C LEU A 99 -9.48 5.28 -1.77
N ASN A 100 -10.53 6.06 -2.08
CA ASN A 100 -10.70 7.42 -1.58
C ASN A 100 -10.77 7.50 -0.05
N GLN A 101 -11.36 6.49 0.59
CA GLN A 101 -11.43 6.44 2.04
C GLN A 101 -10.05 6.11 2.64
N MET A 102 -9.28 5.24 1.99
CA MET A 102 -7.93 4.88 2.43
C MET A 102 -6.99 6.09 2.44
N ALA A 103 -6.99 6.89 1.36
CA ALA A 103 -6.20 8.10 1.27
C ALA A 103 -6.56 9.10 2.37
N ARG A 104 -7.85 9.39 2.54
CA ARG A 104 -8.33 10.28 3.62
C ARG A 104 -7.90 9.81 5.02
N MET A 105 -7.94 8.51 5.29
CA MET A 105 -7.51 7.96 6.57
C MET A 105 -6.01 8.12 6.78
N ALA A 106 -5.20 7.86 5.75
CA ALA A 106 -3.75 8.04 5.78
C ALA A 106 -3.38 9.50 6.05
N HIS A 107 -3.91 10.42 5.24
CA HIS A 107 -3.58 11.84 5.31
C HIS A 107 -4.05 12.49 6.62
N LYS A 108 -5.15 12.02 7.21
CA LYS A 108 -5.62 12.47 8.54
C LYS A 108 -4.55 12.30 9.63
N HIS A 109 -3.66 11.32 9.50
CA HIS A 109 -2.58 11.02 10.46
C HIS A 109 -1.18 11.34 9.88
N ALA A 110 -1.12 12.21 8.86
CA ALA A 110 0.09 12.54 8.11
C ALA A 110 0.89 11.31 7.63
N SER A 111 0.20 10.19 7.37
CA SER A 111 0.76 8.97 6.79
C SER A 111 0.63 9.01 5.28
N LEU A 112 1.54 8.34 4.58
CA LEU A 112 1.49 8.23 3.12
C LEU A 112 0.58 7.07 2.71
N TYR A 113 -0.21 7.28 1.66
CA TYR A 113 -1.00 6.24 1.03
C TYR A 113 -0.24 5.61 -0.14
N LEU A 114 0.03 4.30 -0.02
CA LEU A 114 0.65 3.49 -1.06
C LEU A 114 -0.40 2.61 -1.74
N SER A 115 -0.63 2.87 -3.02
CA SER A 115 -1.46 2.03 -3.88
C SER A 115 -0.61 0.96 -4.55
N LEU A 116 -0.92 -0.31 -4.26
CA LEU A 116 -0.26 -1.46 -4.86
C LEU A 116 -1.08 -1.96 -6.06
N VAL A 117 -0.46 -1.99 -7.23
CA VAL A 117 -1.11 -2.33 -8.50
C VAL A 117 -0.47 -3.61 -9.04
N VAL A 118 -1.21 -4.71 -8.98
CA VAL A 118 -0.74 -6.01 -9.50
C VAL A 118 -1.35 -6.33 -10.87
N GLU A 119 -2.36 -5.55 -11.30
CA GLU A 119 -3.00 -5.67 -12.61
C GLU A 119 -2.92 -4.32 -13.32
N ALA A 120 -1.91 -4.12 -14.17
CA ALA A 120 -1.68 -2.83 -14.83
C ALA A 120 -2.81 -2.42 -15.78
N LEU A 121 -3.57 -3.37 -16.34
CA LEU A 121 -4.72 -3.06 -17.20
C LEU A 121 -5.82 -2.33 -16.40
N SER A 122 -5.92 -2.59 -15.10
CA SER A 122 -6.90 -1.92 -14.23
C SER A 122 -6.70 -0.40 -14.18
N LEU A 123 -5.47 0.09 -14.40
CA LEU A 123 -5.14 1.52 -14.43
C LEU A 123 -5.79 2.29 -15.58
N ALA A 124 -6.31 1.59 -16.60
CA ALA A 124 -7.13 2.22 -17.63
C ALA A 124 -8.46 2.76 -17.07
N LEU A 125 -8.96 2.16 -15.98
CA LEU A 125 -10.23 2.49 -15.33
C LEU A 125 -10.05 3.14 -13.95
N ILE A 126 -8.99 2.76 -13.23
CA ILE A 126 -8.75 3.14 -11.84
C ILE A 126 -7.43 3.92 -11.79
N LYS A 127 -7.49 5.24 -11.88
CA LYS A 127 -6.28 6.08 -11.86
C LYS A 127 -5.89 6.44 -10.43
N PRO A 128 -4.64 6.21 -10.02
CA PRO A 128 -4.15 6.56 -8.68
C PRO A 128 -4.34 8.02 -8.26
N THR A 129 -4.28 8.95 -9.21
CA THR A 129 -4.53 10.37 -8.97
C THR A 129 -5.98 10.68 -8.59
N ASP A 130 -6.95 9.84 -8.97
CA ASP A 130 -8.36 10.08 -8.70
C ASP A 130 -8.73 9.79 -7.22
N PHE A 131 -7.78 9.25 -6.46
CA PHE A 131 -7.94 8.91 -5.05
C PHE A 131 -6.71 9.29 -4.21
N ASP A 132 -5.92 10.27 -4.66
CA ASP A 132 -4.83 10.87 -3.90
C ASP A 132 -3.79 9.87 -3.34
N ALA A 133 -3.36 8.90 -4.16
CA ALA A 133 -2.24 8.04 -3.77
C ALA A 133 -0.92 8.82 -3.82
N ASP A 134 -0.13 8.75 -2.74
CA ASP A 134 1.19 9.39 -2.67
C ASP A 134 2.26 8.56 -3.40
N ILE A 135 2.13 7.24 -3.32
CA ILE A 135 3.09 6.29 -3.91
C ILE A 135 2.31 5.19 -4.62
N VAL A 136 2.74 4.85 -5.83
CA VAL A 136 2.24 3.69 -6.57
C VAL A 136 3.37 2.71 -6.79
N ALA A 137 3.17 1.46 -6.39
CA ALA A 137 4.09 0.35 -6.64
C ALA A 137 3.33 -0.80 -7.29
N GLY A 138 4.01 -1.66 -8.04
CA GLY A 138 3.32 -2.70 -8.77
C GLY A 138 4.15 -3.36 -9.85
N GLU A 139 3.49 -4.20 -10.62
CA GLU A 139 4.04 -4.80 -11.83
C GLU A 139 3.11 -4.59 -13.03
N ALA A 140 3.65 -4.78 -14.23
CA ALA A 140 2.95 -4.58 -15.49
C ALA A 140 3.25 -5.74 -16.45
N GLN A 141 3.26 -6.97 -15.90
CA GLN A 141 3.45 -8.20 -16.67
C GLN A 141 2.34 -8.40 -17.73
#